data_AF-A0A7C1L0R5-F1
#
_entry.id   AF-A0A7C1L0R5-F1
#
_cell.length_a   1.000
_cell.length_b   1.000
_cell.length_c   1.000
_cell.angle_alpha   90.00
_cell.angle_beta   90.00
_cell.angle_gamma   90.00
#
_symmetry.space_group_name_H-M   'P 1'
#
loop_
_entity.id
_entity.type
_entity.pdbx_description
1 polymer ?
#
loop_
_entity_poly.entity_id
_entity_poly.type
_entity_poly.pdbx_seq_one_letter_code
_entity_poly.pdbx_strand_id
1 'polypeptide(L)'
;MSDKQTRRDFLKSTSKKAIGLGIAAQSLTAASSAYSAQEKSQIAIVRNEKAINNRNKCNQNEASLMLEKALFTITDQKNVKDSIASLGVTKDDVVGIKVNCNGAAFPLYAHPELVYALCDILSGIIPQNNIIIYERYTNELTRAGFNVNKS
;
A
#
# COMPACT_ATOMS: atom_id res chain seq x y z
N MET A 1 8.66 -18.55 31.68
CA MET A 1 8.01 -18.24 30.39
C MET A 1 7.37 -16.86 30.53
N SER A 2 7.96 -15.84 29.92
CA SER A 2 7.49 -14.45 30.05
C SER A 2 6.41 -14.19 29.01
N ASP A 3 5.19 -13.95 29.49
CA ASP A 3 4.06 -13.55 28.67
C ASP A 3 4.31 -12.09 28.21
N LYS A 4 4.81 -11.92 26.99
CA LYS A 4 5.05 -10.59 26.42
C LYS A 4 3.71 -9.99 26.02
N GLN A 5 3.13 -9.17 26.90
CA GLN A 5 2.00 -8.31 26.54
C GLN A 5 2.31 -7.57 25.24
N THR A 6 1.49 -7.81 24.21
CA THR A 6 1.66 -7.11 22.94
C THR A 6 1.15 -5.68 23.09
N ARG A 7 1.61 -4.77 22.22
CA ARG A 7 1.09 -3.38 22.17
C ARG A 7 -0.44 -3.33 22.07
N ARG A 8 -1.03 -4.35 21.43
CA ARG A 8 -2.49 -4.52 21.28
C ARG A 8 -3.18 -4.84 22.60
N ASP A 9 -2.55 -5.62 23.46
CA ASP A 9 -3.11 -6.01 24.76
C ASP A 9 -3.05 -4.86 25.76
N PHE A 10 -1.96 -4.08 25.72
CA PHE A 10 -1.83 -2.84 26.50
C PHE A 10 -2.95 -1.84 26.18
N LEU A 11 -3.18 -1.55 24.89
CA LEU A 11 -4.23 -0.61 24.44
C LEU A 11 -5.65 -1.07 24.82
N LYS A 12 -5.91 -2.38 24.80
CA LYS A 12 -7.19 -2.95 25.26
C LYS A 12 -7.37 -2.86 26.78
N SER A 13 -6.28 -2.86 27.54
CA SER A 13 -6.34 -2.77 29.00
C SER A 13 -6.58 -1.34 29.48
N THR A 14 -5.98 -0.35 28.81
CA THR A 14 -6.08 1.07 29.19
C THR A 14 -7.47 1.63 28.92
N SER A 15 -8.13 1.19 27.84
CA SER A 15 -9.50 1.58 27.51
C SER A 15 -10.56 1.06 28.50
N LYS A 16 -10.26 0.01 29.28
CA LYS A 16 -11.19 -0.55 30.28
C LYS A 16 -11.08 0.08 31.68
N LYS A 17 -10.08 0.95 31.93
CA LYS A 17 -9.79 1.50 33.27
C LYS A 17 -10.10 2.99 33.44
N ALA A 18 -10.69 3.64 32.43
CA ALA A 18 -11.06 5.06 32.48
C ALA A 18 -12.48 5.29 33.05
N ILE A 19 -12.82 4.64 34.17
CA ILE A 19 -14.06 4.92 34.91
C ILE A 19 -13.64 5.51 36.26
N GLY A 20 -13.50 6.83 36.34
CA GLY A 20 -13.23 7.51 37.60
C GLY A 20 -12.48 8.83 37.45
N LEU A 21 -13.14 9.86 36.94
CA LEU A 21 -12.83 11.28 37.22
C LEU A 21 -14.03 12.13 36.80
N GLY A 22 -14.91 12.39 37.78
CA GLY A 22 -15.96 13.40 37.65
C GLY A 22 -15.36 14.82 37.59
N ILE A 23 -16.15 15.75 37.06
CA ILE A 23 -15.91 17.20 36.95
C ILE A 23 -15.06 17.69 35.74
N ALA A 24 -15.10 17.00 34.59
CA ALA A 24 -14.62 17.55 33.31
C ALA A 24 -15.49 17.14 32.09
N ALA A 25 -16.77 16.83 32.30
CA ALA A 25 -17.62 16.17 31.31
C ALA A 25 -17.97 17.04 30.07
N GLN A 26 -17.86 18.37 30.15
CA GLN A 26 -18.16 19.25 29.00
C GLN A 26 -16.95 19.54 28.11
N SER A 27 -15.73 19.46 28.65
CA SER A 27 -14.50 19.73 27.89
C SER A 27 -13.98 18.48 27.14
N LEU A 28 -14.36 17.29 27.60
CA LEU A 28 -13.93 16.02 27.00
C LEU A 28 -14.76 15.61 25.77
N THR A 29 -16.02 16.04 25.70
CA THR A 29 -16.89 15.76 24.54
C THR A 29 -16.44 16.52 23.29
N ALA A 30 -15.96 17.76 23.44
CA ALA A 30 -15.40 18.55 22.32
C ALA A 30 -14.06 18.00 21.79
N ALA A 31 -13.24 17.39 22.65
CA ALA A 31 -12.01 16.70 22.21
C ALA A 31 -12.30 15.34 21.55
N SER A 32 -13.44 14.70 21.87
CA SER A 32 -13.83 13.41 21.31
C SER A 32 -14.44 13.50 19.90
N SER A 33 -15.06 14.63 19.55
CA SER A 33 -15.58 14.88 18.19
C SER A 33 -14.50 15.31 17.21
N ALA A 34 -13.40 15.89 17.69
CA ALA A 34 -12.23 16.23 16.87
C ALA A 34 -11.34 15.02 16.53
N TYR A 35 -11.54 13.90 17.23
CA TYR A 35 -10.88 12.62 16.96
C TYR A 35 -11.93 11.58 16.58
N SER A 36 -12.71 11.86 15.52
CA SER A 36 -13.54 10.81 14.91
C SER A 36 -12.66 9.59 14.69
N ALA A 37 -13.06 8.44 15.21
CA ALA A 37 -12.32 7.20 15.09
C ALA A 37 -11.90 7.01 13.62
N GLN A 38 -10.59 7.11 13.36
CA GLN A 38 -10.01 7.00 12.03
C GLN A 38 -10.60 5.77 11.35
N GLU A 39 -11.18 5.95 10.16
CA GLU A 39 -11.78 4.85 9.41
C GLU A 39 -10.82 3.66 9.43
N LYS A 40 -11.37 2.47 9.70
CA LYS A 40 -10.55 1.27 9.82
C LYS A 40 -9.83 1.06 8.49
N SER A 41 -8.50 1.07 8.52
CA SER A 41 -7.69 0.76 7.34
C SER A 41 -8.07 -0.62 6.81
N GLN A 42 -8.38 -0.70 5.52
CA GLN A 42 -8.69 -1.95 4.85
C GLN A 42 -7.40 -2.59 4.30
N ILE A 43 -7.32 -3.92 4.35
CA ILE A 43 -6.20 -4.71 3.83
C ILE A 43 -6.78 -5.85 3.00
N ALA A 44 -6.43 -5.90 1.71
CA ALA A 44 -6.71 -7.05 0.86
C ALA A 44 -5.49 -8.00 0.86
N ILE A 45 -5.72 -9.27 1.15
CA ILE A 45 -4.70 -10.33 1.05
C ILE A 45 -5.05 -11.21 -0.15
N VAL A 46 -4.21 -11.15 -1.18
CA VAL A 46 -4.31 -12.00 -2.37
C VAL A 46 -3.11 -12.95 -2.40
N ARG A 47 -3.36 -14.23 -2.69
CA ARG A 47 -2.34 -15.26 -2.81
C ARG A 47 -2.50 -15.97 -4.15
N ASN A 48 -1.38 -16.20 -4.83
CA ASN A 48 -1.32 -16.96 -6.08
C ASN A 48 0.05 -17.64 -6.18
N GLU A 49 0.04 -18.98 -6.22
CA GLU A 49 1.26 -19.78 -6.27
C GLU A 49 2.02 -19.64 -7.60
N LYS A 50 1.34 -19.15 -8.65
CA LYS A 50 1.95 -18.91 -9.97
C LYS A 50 2.65 -17.55 -10.05
N ALA A 51 2.48 -16.67 -9.05
CA ALA A 51 3.00 -15.31 -9.10
C ALA A 51 4.52 -15.25 -8.96
N ILE A 52 5.14 -16.18 -8.23
CA ILE A 52 6.59 -16.28 -8.08
C ILE A 52 6.99 -17.75 -8.25
N ASN A 53 7.93 -18.02 -9.16
CA ASN A 53 8.42 -19.38 -9.36
C ASN A 53 9.55 -19.76 -8.38
N ASN A 54 9.99 -21.01 -8.44
CA ASN A 54 11.08 -21.56 -7.62
C ASN A 54 12.46 -20.88 -7.81
N ARG A 55 12.60 -19.99 -8.80
CA ARG A 55 13.81 -19.18 -9.05
C ARG A 55 13.64 -17.72 -8.63
N ASN A 56 12.63 -17.42 -7.80
CA ASN A 56 12.28 -16.08 -7.35
C ASN A 56 12.05 -15.10 -8.52
N LYS A 57 11.45 -15.58 -9.61
CA LYS A 57 11.03 -14.74 -10.73
C LYS A 57 9.53 -14.49 -10.64
N CYS A 58 9.16 -13.22 -10.65
CA CYS A 58 7.78 -12.80 -10.64
C CYS A 58 7.17 -12.94 -12.04
N ASN A 59 5.95 -13.44 -12.13
CA ASN A 59 5.17 -13.46 -13.36
C ASN A 59 4.29 -12.20 -13.40
N GLN A 60 4.55 -11.29 -14.34
CA GLN A 60 3.84 -10.01 -14.47
C GLN A 60 2.33 -10.17 -14.66
N ASN A 61 1.88 -11.15 -15.45
CA ASN A 61 0.45 -11.37 -15.69
C ASN A 61 -0.27 -11.83 -14.42
N GLU A 62 0.34 -12.78 -13.70
CA GLU A 62 -0.21 -13.25 -12.42
C GLU A 62 -0.19 -12.15 -11.36
N ALA A 63 0.84 -11.30 -11.35
CA ALA A 63 0.92 -10.12 -10.50
C ALA A 63 -0.16 -9.08 -10.83
N SER A 64 -0.45 -8.83 -12.11
CA SER A 64 -1.56 -7.95 -12.55
C SER A 64 -2.89 -8.46 -12.03
N LEU A 65 -3.20 -9.75 -12.22
CA LEU A 65 -4.43 -10.36 -11.72
C LEU A 65 -4.56 -10.25 -10.19
N MET A 66 -3.45 -10.37 -9.47
CA MET A 66 -3.44 -10.19 -8.02
C MET A 66 -3.70 -8.73 -7.62
N LEU A 67 -3.08 -7.76 -8.31
CA LEU A 67 -3.29 -6.33 -8.08
C LEU A 67 -4.74 -5.93 -8.37
N GLU A 68 -5.31 -6.38 -9.48
CA GLU A 68 -6.72 -6.13 -9.83
C GLU A 68 -7.66 -6.70 -8.77
N LYS A 69 -7.45 -7.95 -8.36
CA LYS A 69 -8.25 -8.56 -7.28
C LYS A 69 -8.13 -7.80 -5.97
N ALA A 70 -6.93 -7.31 -5.63
CA ALA A 70 -6.71 -6.48 -4.45
C ALA A 70 -7.46 -5.14 -4.56
N LEU A 71 -7.37 -4.46 -5.72
CA LEU A 71 -8.09 -3.23 -6.01
C LEU A 71 -9.59 -3.41 -5.85
N PHE A 72 -10.17 -4.43 -6.50
CA PHE A 72 -11.61 -4.72 -6.41
C PHE A 72 -12.05 -4.97 -4.97
N THR A 73 -11.21 -5.66 -4.18
CA THR A 73 -11.50 -5.95 -2.78
C THR A 73 -11.50 -4.69 -1.91
N ILE A 74 -10.55 -3.77 -2.09
CA ILE A 74 -10.45 -2.57 -1.24
C ILE A 74 -11.40 -1.44 -1.67
N THR A 75 -11.81 -1.42 -2.94
CA THR A 75 -12.68 -0.35 -3.48
C THR A 75 -14.14 -0.75 -3.62
N ASP A 76 -14.46 -2.04 -3.42
CA ASP A 76 -15.78 -2.64 -3.72
C ASP A 76 -16.25 -2.35 -5.16
N GLN A 77 -15.31 -2.41 -6.12
CA GLN A 77 -15.58 -2.18 -7.54
C GLN A 77 -15.35 -3.46 -8.34
N LYS A 78 -15.87 -3.50 -9.57
CA LYS A 78 -15.80 -4.69 -10.45
C LYS A 78 -14.86 -4.53 -11.64
N ASN A 79 -14.26 -3.36 -11.80
CA ASN A 79 -13.33 -3.08 -12.89
C ASN A 79 -12.26 -2.06 -12.45
N VAL A 80 -11.13 -2.08 -13.16
CA VAL A 80 -9.95 -1.28 -12.83
C VAL A 80 -10.24 0.22 -12.85
N LYS A 81 -10.98 0.68 -13.86
CA LYS A 81 -11.25 2.11 -14.05
C LYS A 81 -11.98 2.70 -12.84
N ASP A 82 -13.05 2.04 -12.42
CA ASP A 82 -13.87 2.50 -11.29
C ASP A 82 -13.10 2.36 -9.96
N SER A 83 -12.31 1.29 -9.80
CA SER A 83 -11.42 1.14 -8.64
C SER A 83 -10.47 2.32 -8.49
N ILE A 84 -9.68 2.63 -9.52
CA ILE A 84 -8.69 3.70 -9.45
C ILE A 84 -9.38 5.08 -9.29
N ALA A 85 -10.50 5.31 -9.98
CA ALA A 85 -11.27 6.54 -9.82
C ALA A 85 -11.82 6.71 -8.39
N SER A 86 -12.26 5.62 -7.75
CA SER A 86 -12.74 5.66 -6.35
C SER A 86 -11.64 6.02 -5.34
N LEU A 87 -10.37 5.79 -5.70
CA LEU A 87 -9.20 6.23 -4.93
C LEU A 87 -8.86 7.71 -5.16
N GLY A 88 -9.67 8.43 -5.97
CA GLY A 88 -9.50 9.85 -6.28
C GLY A 88 -8.48 10.14 -7.38
N VAL A 89 -8.02 9.10 -8.10
CA VAL A 89 -7.06 9.26 -9.19
C VAL A 89 -7.78 9.51 -10.51
N THR A 90 -7.33 10.51 -11.24
CA THR A 90 -7.90 11.01 -12.49
C THR A 90 -6.86 11.02 -13.60
N LYS A 91 -7.32 11.22 -14.84
CA LYS A 91 -6.44 11.27 -16.02
C LYS A 91 -5.42 12.41 -16.02
N ASP A 92 -5.68 13.46 -15.23
CA ASP A 92 -4.85 14.68 -15.19
C ASP A 92 -3.78 14.61 -14.08
N ASP A 93 -3.79 13.56 -13.27
CA ASP A 93 -2.82 13.36 -12.20
C ASP A 93 -1.45 12.91 -12.71
N VAL A 94 -0.44 13.18 -11.88
CA VAL A 94 0.92 12.62 -12.00
C VAL A 94 1.14 11.71 -10.80
N VAL A 95 1.42 10.42 -11.05
CA VAL A 95 1.55 9.39 -10.02
C VAL A 95 2.99 8.95 -9.87
N GLY A 96 3.57 9.19 -8.69
CA GLY A 96 4.88 8.70 -8.31
C GLY A 96 4.80 7.34 -7.59
N ILE A 97 5.42 6.30 -8.17
CA ILE A 97 5.54 4.98 -7.55
C ILE A 97 6.91 4.88 -6.88
N LYS A 98 6.92 5.01 -5.54
CA LYS A 98 8.11 4.81 -4.73
C LYS A 98 8.38 3.31 -4.60
N VAL A 99 9.47 2.84 -5.19
CA VAL A 99 9.90 1.45 -5.07
C VAL A 99 10.93 1.29 -3.96
N ASN A 100 11.10 0.08 -3.42
CA ASN A 100 12.23 -0.25 -2.56
C ASN A 100 13.36 -0.82 -3.42
N CYS A 101 14.51 -0.14 -3.43
CA CYS A 101 15.73 -0.61 -4.11
C CYS A 101 16.89 -0.86 -3.13
N ASN A 102 16.59 -0.97 -1.82
CA ASN A 102 17.57 -1.29 -0.81
C ASN A 102 18.11 -2.71 -1.01
N GLY A 103 19.42 -2.85 -0.93
CA GLY A 103 20.11 -4.13 -0.84
C GLY A 103 20.98 -4.10 0.41
N ALA A 104 20.81 -5.08 1.28
CA ALA A 104 21.75 -5.32 2.39
C ALA A 104 22.70 -6.45 1.96
N ALA A 105 22.94 -7.45 2.82
CA ALA A 105 23.64 -8.68 2.43
C ALA A 105 22.90 -9.50 1.34
N PHE A 106 21.63 -9.19 1.09
CA PHE A 106 20.79 -9.80 0.06
C PHE A 106 19.89 -8.75 -0.61
N PRO A 107 19.48 -8.96 -1.87
CA PRO A 107 18.54 -8.07 -2.57
C PRO A 107 17.18 -8.04 -1.87
N LEU A 108 16.73 -6.84 -1.46
CA LEU A 108 15.40 -6.58 -0.90
C LEU A 108 14.54 -5.78 -1.88
N TYR A 109 14.84 -5.90 -3.17
CA TYR A 109 14.22 -5.09 -4.21
C TYR A 109 12.75 -5.50 -4.42
N ALA A 110 11.90 -4.53 -4.71
CA ALA A 110 10.61 -4.84 -5.32
C ALA A 110 10.86 -5.53 -6.67
N HIS A 111 10.08 -6.58 -6.99
CA HIS A 111 10.12 -7.19 -8.31
C HIS A 111 9.68 -6.17 -9.37
N PRO A 112 10.51 -5.84 -10.37
CA PRO A 112 10.13 -4.90 -11.43
C PRO A 112 8.84 -5.30 -12.14
N GLU A 113 8.60 -6.60 -12.33
CA GLU A 113 7.40 -7.14 -12.95
C GLU A 113 6.11 -6.75 -12.22
N LEU A 114 6.12 -6.73 -10.88
CA LEU A 114 4.98 -6.28 -10.07
C LEU A 114 4.73 -4.78 -10.26
N VAL A 115 5.79 -3.99 -10.31
CA VAL A 115 5.70 -2.54 -10.47
C VAL A 115 5.24 -2.18 -11.87
N TYR A 116 5.72 -2.88 -12.90
CA TYR A 116 5.28 -2.69 -14.28
C TYR A 116 3.82 -3.12 -14.46
N ALA A 117 3.36 -4.20 -13.82
CA ALA A 117 1.93 -4.54 -13.79
C ALA A 117 1.07 -3.40 -13.22
N LEU A 118 1.53 -2.74 -12.13
CA LEU A 118 0.84 -1.56 -11.59
C LEU A 118 0.86 -0.38 -12.57
N CYS A 119 1.98 -0.15 -13.27
CA CYS A 119 2.07 0.88 -14.30
C CYS A 119 1.09 0.62 -15.45
N ASP A 120 0.97 -0.63 -15.91
CA ASP A 120 0.05 -1.02 -16.98
C ASP A 120 -1.40 -0.75 -16.57
N ILE A 121 -1.78 -1.13 -15.34
CA ILE A 121 -3.11 -0.85 -14.74
C ILE A 121 -3.40 0.66 -14.73
N LEU A 122 -2.45 1.47 -14.23
CA LEU A 122 -2.62 2.93 -14.16
C LEU A 122 -2.67 3.57 -15.55
N SER A 123 -1.93 3.03 -16.52
CA SER A 123 -1.85 3.57 -17.88
C SER A 123 -3.16 3.48 -18.66
N GLY A 124 -4.11 2.64 -18.21
CA GLY A 124 -5.47 2.60 -18.75
C GLY A 124 -6.31 3.85 -18.43
N ILE A 125 -5.81 4.74 -17.56
CA ILE A 125 -6.53 5.92 -17.06
C ILE A 125 -5.66 7.18 -17.17
N ILE A 126 -4.38 7.04 -16.83
CA ILE A 126 -3.40 8.13 -16.75
C ILE A 126 -2.43 8.01 -17.94
N PRO A 127 -2.04 9.12 -18.60
CA PRO A 127 -0.98 9.09 -19.60
C PRO A 127 0.30 8.46 -19.06
N GLN A 128 0.98 7.61 -19.84
CA GLN A 128 2.20 6.92 -19.39
C GLN A 128 3.30 7.88 -18.91
N ASN A 129 3.43 9.04 -19.55
CA ASN A 129 4.41 10.08 -19.16
C ASN A 129 4.14 10.69 -17.78
N ASN A 130 2.94 10.48 -17.22
CA ASN A 130 2.56 10.94 -15.89
C ASN A 130 2.75 9.86 -14.82
N ILE A 131 3.23 8.67 -15.16
CA ILE A 131 3.52 7.59 -14.22
C ILE A 131 5.04 7.52 -14.02
N ILE A 132 5.50 7.85 -12.82
CA ILE A 132 6.93 8.00 -12.51
C ILE A 132 7.35 6.95 -11.49
N ILE A 133 8.16 5.98 -11.89
CA ILE A 133 8.84 5.07 -10.95
C ILE A 133 10.06 5.81 -10.39
N TYR A 134 10.19 5.89 -9.07
CA TYR A 134 11.30 6.63 -8.48
C TYR A 134 11.89 6.00 -7.21
N GLU A 135 13.16 6.32 -7.00
CA GLU A 135 13.99 6.05 -5.83
C GLU A 135 14.93 7.25 -5.63
N ARG A 136 15.59 7.33 -4.48
CA ARG A 136 16.56 8.38 -4.15
C ARG A 136 17.63 8.55 -5.22
N TYR A 137 18.22 7.46 -5.71
CA TYR A 137 19.24 7.53 -6.76
C TYR A 137 18.95 6.59 -7.94
N THR A 138 19.27 7.06 -9.14
CA THR A 138 19.10 6.31 -10.39
C THR A 138 19.83 4.97 -10.42
N ASN A 139 21.04 4.91 -9.84
CA ASN A 139 21.81 3.66 -9.76
C ASN A 139 21.11 2.58 -8.92
N GLU A 140 20.25 2.95 -7.99
CA GLU A 140 19.47 2.01 -7.18
C GLU A 140 18.36 1.38 -8.02
N LEU A 141 17.69 2.16 -8.87
CA LEU A 141 16.71 1.66 -9.85
C LEU A 141 17.36 0.67 -10.82
N THR A 142 18.48 1.06 -11.43
CA THR A 142 19.20 0.18 -12.36
C THR A 142 19.66 -1.11 -11.68
N ARG A 143 20.21 -1.03 -10.46
CA ARG A 143 20.64 -2.20 -9.69
C ARG A 143 19.47 -3.12 -9.31
N ALA A 144 18.28 -2.55 -9.08
CA ALA A 144 17.06 -3.30 -8.81
C ALA A 144 16.41 -3.90 -10.07
N GLY A 145 16.97 -3.66 -11.26
CA GLY A 145 16.48 -4.23 -12.51
C GLY A 145 15.46 -3.38 -13.26
N PHE A 146 15.29 -2.10 -12.87
CA PHE A 146 14.44 -1.17 -13.62
C PHE A 146 15.18 -0.56 -14.80
N ASN A 147 14.48 -0.45 -15.93
CA ASN A 147 14.94 0.32 -17.08
C ASN A 147 14.72 1.82 -16.82
N VAL A 148 15.82 2.58 -16.79
CA VAL A 148 15.79 4.03 -16.60
C VAL A 148 15.77 4.72 -17.97
N ASN A 149 14.78 5.57 -18.21
CA ASN A 149 14.69 6.39 -19.41
C ASN A 149 15.84 7.40 -19.45
N LYS A 150 16.45 7.59 -20.62
CA LYS A 150 17.44 8.64 -20.85
C LYS A 150 16.77 9.79 -21.59
N SER A 151 17.03 11.02 -21.14
CA SER A 151 16.68 12.27 -21.82
C SER A 151 17.65 12.57 -22.95
#